data_AF-A0A2P5VLX9-F1
#
_entry.id   AF-A0A2P5VLX9-F1
#
_cell.length_a   1.000
_cell.length_b   1.000
_cell.length_c   1.000
_cell.angle_alpha   90.00
_cell.angle_beta   90.00
_cell.angle_gamma   90.00
#
_symmetry.space_group_name_H-M   'P 1'
#
loop_
_entity.id
_entity.type
_entity.pdbx_description
1 polymer ?
#
loop_
_entity_poly.entity_id
_entity_poly.type
_entity_poly.pdbx_seq_one_letter_code
_entity_poly.pdbx_strand_id
1 'polypeptide(L)'
;MGLWYDIRRGLRRAIAPCLGFCALLYFSYHTVQGDRGVIAYLRLNAQLERAEMALMESNAARDILARRVELLRPENLDRDMLDEQARQILGLAHPDDLVIYNK
;
A
#
# COMPACT_ATOMS: atom_id res chain seq x y z
N MET A 1 41.67 15.71 -58.20
CA MET A 1 40.20 15.91 -58.12
C MET A 1 39.50 14.54 -58.02
N GLY A 2 39.62 13.83 -56.90
CA GLY A 2 39.07 12.46 -56.75
C GLY A 2 38.63 12.11 -55.33
N LEU A 3 39.36 12.63 -54.31
CA LEU A 3 39.03 12.43 -52.89
C LEU A 3 37.58 12.78 -52.52
N TRP A 4 37.05 13.89 -53.07
CA TRP A 4 35.71 14.37 -52.73
C TRP A 4 34.58 13.46 -53.22
N TYR A 5 34.81 12.66 -54.27
CA TYR A 5 33.80 11.76 -54.82
C TYR A 5 33.69 10.47 -54.01
N ASP A 6 34.83 9.92 -53.60
CA ASP A 6 34.88 8.71 -52.76
C ASP A 6 34.36 8.96 -51.36
N ILE A 7 34.68 10.12 -50.78
CA ILE A 7 34.14 10.55 -49.48
C ILE A 7 32.62 10.66 -49.53
N ARG A 8 32.02 11.28 -50.55
CA ARG A 8 30.55 11.36 -50.68
C ARG A 8 29.89 9.99 -50.85
N ARG A 9 30.54 9.07 -51.57
CA ARG A 9 30.02 7.72 -51.80
C ARG A 9 30.08 6.86 -50.53
N GLY A 10 31.13 7.01 -49.73
CA GLY A 10 31.27 6.37 -48.43
C GLY A 10 30.32 6.95 -47.37
N LEU A 11 30.17 8.27 -47.33
CA LEU A 11 29.28 8.96 -46.40
C LEU A 11 27.83 8.51 -46.57
N ARG A 12 27.36 8.35 -47.81
CA ARG A 12 25.99 7.91 -48.10
C ARG A 12 25.70 6.49 -47.59
N ARG A 13 26.72 5.63 -47.51
CA ARG A 13 26.61 4.27 -46.92
C ARG A 13 26.66 4.30 -45.38
N ALA A 14 27.32 5.28 -44.79
CA ALA A 14 27.44 5.44 -43.35
C ALA A 14 26.22 6.12 -42.69
N ILE A 15 25.40 6.86 -43.45
CA ILE A 15 24.21 7.55 -42.91
C ILE A 15 23.23 6.56 -42.26
N ALA A 16 22.90 5.46 -42.93
CA ALA A 16 21.94 4.47 -42.43
C ALA A 16 22.36 3.83 -41.09
N PRO A 17 23.58 3.26 -40.94
CA PRO A 17 24.02 2.71 -39.66
C PRO A 17 24.17 3.78 -38.58
N CYS A 18 24.57 5.01 -38.93
CA CYS A 18 24.69 6.10 -37.97
C CYS A 18 23.32 6.52 -37.41
N LEU A 19 22.30 6.65 -38.28
CA LEU A 19 20.92 6.89 -37.86
C LEU A 19 20.38 5.75 -36.99
N GLY A 20 20.67 4.50 -37.36
CA GLY A 20 20.31 3.33 -36.55
C GLY A 20 20.94 3.37 -35.16
N PHE A 21 22.21 3.74 -35.06
CA PHE A 21 22.90 3.90 -33.79
C PHE A 21 22.30 5.03 -32.94
N CYS A 22 22.02 6.20 -33.54
CA CYS A 22 21.34 7.29 -32.84
C CYS A 22 19.95 6.88 -32.34
N ALA A 23 19.17 6.13 -33.14
CA ALA A 23 17.88 5.61 -32.73
C ALA A 23 18.01 4.65 -31.55
N LEU A 24 18.98 3.72 -31.59
CA LEU A 24 19.25 2.80 -30.48
C LEU A 24 19.62 3.54 -29.19
N LEU A 25 20.47 4.57 -29.28
CA LEU A 25 20.81 5.39 -28.12
C LEU A 25 19.58 6.10 -27.55
N TYR A 26 18.76 6.70 -28.41
CA TYR A 26 17.52 7.37 -28.02
C TYR A 26 16.56 6.41 -27.31
N PHE A 27 16.29 5.24 -27.89
CA PHE A 27 15.40 4.26 -27.28
C PHE A 27 15.97 3.68 -25.99
N SER A 28 17.29 3.41 -25.94
CA SER A 28 17.94 2.90 -24.73
C SER A 28 17.82 3.90 -23.58
N TYR A 29 18.07 5.18 -23.85
CA TYR A 29 17.91 6.26 -22.89
C TYR A 29 16.47 6.37 -22.38
N HIS A 30 15.49 6.41 -23.29
CA HIS A 30 14.07 6.49 -22.92
C HIS A 30 13.53 5.24 -22.23
N THR A 31 14.11 4.07 -22.45
CA THR A 31 13.75 2.83 -21.73
C THR A 31 14.15 2.90 -20.27
N VAL A 32 15.23 3.62 -19.93
CA VAL A 32 15.67 3.79 -18.55
C VAL A 32 14.95 4.97 -17.89
N GLN A 33 14.87 6.11 -18.58
CA GLN A 33 14.49 7.40 -18.00
C GLN A 33 13.07 7.87 -18.36
N GLY A 34 12.34 7.11 -19.19
CA GLY A 34 10.96 7.42 -19.54
C GLY A 34 9.96 7.04 -18.45
N ASP A 35 8.76 7.62 -18.54
CA ASP A 35 7.64 7.40 -17.60
C ASP A 35 7.16 5.93 -17.55
N ARG A 36 7.47 5.15 -18.60
CA ARG A 36 7.21 3.70 -18.67
C ARG A 36 8.49 2.87 -18.64
N GLY A 37 9.59 3.48 -18.20
CA GLY A 37 10.88 2.84 -18.13
C GLY A 37 11.04 1.93 -16.92
N VAL A 38 12.20 1.26 -16.84
CA VAL A 38 12.52 0.30 -15.77
C VAL A 38 12.44 0.95 -14.38
N ILE A 39 12.91 2.19 -14.24
CA ILE A 39 12.87 2.92 -12.97
C ILE A 39 11.42 3.19 -12.53
N ALA A 40 10.55 3.59 -13.46
CA ALA A 40 9.15 3.84 -13.18
C ALA A 40 8.43 2.55 -12.75
N TYR A 41 8.72 1.43 -13.42
CA TYR A 41 8.21 0.11 -13.04
C TYR A 41 8.64 -0.29 -11.62
N LEU A 42 9.92 -0.15 -11.28
CA LEU A 42 10.42 -0.44 -9.92
C LEU A 42 9.74 0.44 -8.87
N ARG A 43 9.56 1.74 -9.17
CA ARG A 43 8.89 2.67 -8.27
C ARG A 43 7.41 2.33 -8.06
N LEU A 44 6.74 1.91 -9.13
CA LEU A 44 5.33 1.51 -9.08
C LEU A 44 5.16 0.24 -8.24
N ASN A 45 6.02 -0.77 -8.44
CA ASN A 45 5.98 -1.99 -7.64
C ASN A 45 6.22 -1.70 -6.14
N ALA A 46 7.17 -0.82 -5.82
CA ALA A 46 7.39 -0.42 -4.43
C ALA A 46 6.19 0.35 -3.82
N GLN A 47 5.43 1.09 -4.63
CA GLN A 47 4.19 1.72 -4.17
C GLN A 47 3.07 0.70 -3.96
N LEU A 48 2.97 -0.29 -4.85
CA LEU A 48 1.99 -1.37 -4.75
C LEU A 48 2.21 -2.17 -3.46
N GLU A 49 3.45 -2.59 -3.20
CA GLU A 49 3.81 -3.33 -1.99
C GLU A 49 3.47 -2.56 -0.71
N ARG A 50 3.74 -1.25 -0.67
CA ARG A 50 3.37 -0.39 0.47
C ARG A 50 1.85 -0.28 0.64
N ALA A 51 1.11 -0.14 -0.46
CA ALA A 51 -0.34 -0.05 -0.43
C ALA A 51 -0.96 -1.38 0.06
N GLU A 52 -0.42 -2.51 -0.37
CA GLU A 52 -0.83 -3.84 0.09
C GLU A 52 -0.57 -4.03 1.59
N MET A 53 0.61 -3.63 2.10
CA MET A 53 0.88 -3.66 3.54
C MET A 53 -0.10 -2.80 4.35
N ALA A 54 -0.37 -1.57 3.89
CA ALA A 54 -1.33 -0.69 4.56
C ALA A 54 -2.76 -1.26 4.55
N LEU A 55 -3.14 -1.91 3.45
CA LEU A 55 -4.42 -2.60 3.34
C LEU A 55 -4.51 -3.78 4.32
N MET A 56 -3.46 -4.59 4.43
CA MET A 56 -3.40 -5.70 5.38
C MET A 56 -3.51 -5.21 6.84
N GLU A 57 -2.79 -4.16 7.20
CA GLU A 57 -2.85 -3.56 8.53
C GLU A 57 -4.26 -3.04 8.86
N SER A 58 -4.86 -2.29 7.91
CA SER A 58 -6.21 -1.75 8.08
C SER A 58 -7.25 -2.87 8.23
N ASN A 59 -7.15 -3.94 7.43
CA ASN A 59 -8.06 -5.08 7.54
C ASN A 59 -7.89 -5.81 8.87
N ALA A 60 -6.65 -6.02 9.34
CA ALA A 60 -6.42 -6.62 10.65
C ALA A 60 -7.04 -5.80 11.79
N ALA A 61 -6.90 -4.47 11.75
CA ALA A 61 -7.54 -3.58 12.72
C ALA A 61 -9.07 -3.67 12.66
N ARG A 62 -9.63 -3.72 11.44
CA ARG A 62 -11.07 -3.89 11.24
C ARG A 62 -11.58 -5.23 11.80
N ASP A 63 -10.86 -6.32 11.59
CA ASP A 63 -11.26 -7.65 12.09
C ASP A 63 -11.24 -7.71 13.62
N ILE A 64 -10.24 -7.10 14.26
CA ILE A 64 -10.18 -6.98 15.72
C ILE A 64 -11.38 -6.19 16.24
N LEU A 65 -11.70 -5.07 15.60
CA LEU A 65 -12.83 -4.23 16.00
C LEU A 65 -14.16 -4.95 15.74
N ALA A 66 -14.31 -5.64 14.60
CA ALA A 66 -15.50 -6.42 14.27
C ALA A 66 -15.75 -7.49 15.33
N ARG A 67 -14.70 -8.21 15.77
CA ARG A 67 -14.82 -9.19 16.86
C ARG A 67 -15.23 -8.54 18.18
N ARG A 68 -14.67 -7.37 18.53
CA ARG A 68 -15.08 -6.64 19.74
C ARG A 68 -16.53 -6.21 19.68
N VAL A 69 -16.99 -5.70 18.53
CA VAL A 69 -18.38 -5.32 18.32
C VAL A 69 -19.30 -6.52 18.41
N GLU A 70 -18.90 -7.66 17.83
CA GLU A 70 -19.66 -8.92 17.92
C GLU A 70 -19.84 -9.36 19.38
N LEU A 71 -18.79 -9.25 20.21
CA LEU A 71 -18.88 -9.55 21.64
C LEU A 71 -19.78 -8.57 22.43
N LEU A 72 -20.01 -7.37 21.90
CA LEU A 72 -20.87 -6.35 22.51
C LEU A 72 -22.30 -6.37 21.98
N ARG A 73 -22.63 -7.27 21.03
CA ARG A 73 -23.98 -7.34 20.47
C ARG A 73 -24.99 -7.78 21.53
N PRO A 74 -26.10 -7.05 21.69
CA PRO A 74 -27.13 -7.34 22.69
C PRO A 74 -27.82 -8.70 22.47
N GLU A 75 -27.73 -9.28 21.27
CA GLU A 75 -28.21 -10.65 21.01
C GLU A 75 -27.44 -11.73 21.80
N ASN A 76 -26.22 -11.43 22.27
CA ASN A 76 -25.36 -12.28 23.10
C ASN A 76 -25.02 -11.67 24.48
N LEU A 77 -25.51 -10.46 24.77
CA LEU A 77 -25.16 -9.73 25.99
C LEU A 77 -26.22 -10.01 27.06
N ASP A 78 -25.83 -10.73 28.11
CA ASP A 78 -26.71 -11.07 29.22
C ASP A 78 -27.20 -9.80 29.92
N ARG A 79 -28.52 -9.66 30.00
CA ARG A 79 -29.20 -8.49 30.59
C ARG A 79 -28.89 -8.38 32.08
N ASP A 80 -28.66 -9.50 32.77
CA ASP A 80 -28.31 -9.49 34.18
C ASP A 80 -26.89 -8.96 34.40
N MET A 81 -25.95 -9.25 33.49
CA MET A 81 -24.59 -8.67 33.54
C MET A 81 -24.57 -7.17 33.28
N LEU A 82 -25.48 -6.67 32.43
CA LEU A 82 -25.64 -5.23 32.22
C LEU A 82 -26.19 -4.52 33.47
N ASP A 83 -27.15 -5.14 34.15
CA ASP A 83 -27.73 -4.59 35.38
C ASP A 83 -26.71 -4.60 36.54
N GLU A 84 -25.92 -5.67 36.65
CA GLU A 84 -24.81 -5.75 37.61
C GLU A 84 -23.73 -4.69 37.36
N GLN A 85 -23.31 -4.50 36.10
CA GLN A 85 -22.37 -3.44 35.74
C GLN A 85 -22.94 -2.04 35.99
N ALA A 86 -24.23 -1.81 35.71
CA ALA A 86 -24.89 -0.54 36.01
C ALA A 86 -24.94 -0.27 37.51
N ARG A 87 -25.24 -1.30 38.32
CA ARG A 87 -25.25 -1.22 39.79
C ARG A 87 -23.86 -0.96 40.38
N GLN A 88 -22.82 -1.64 39.89
CA GLN A 88 -21.44 -1.38 40.30
C GLN A 88 -21.01 0.06 40.01
N ILE A 89 -21.31 0.58 38.81
CA ILE A 89 -20.91 1.94 38.41
C ILE A 89 -21.71 3.01 39.17
N LEU A 90 -23.01 2.78 39.39
CA LEU A 90 -23.89 3.72 40.09
C LEU A 90 -23.82 3.59 41.63
N GLY A 91 -23.08 2.60 42.15
CA GLY A 91 -22.98 2.33 43.59
C GLY A 91 -24.29 1.88 44.23
N LEU A 92 -25.19 1.29 43.43
CA LEU A 92 -26.51 0.84 43.87
C LEU A 92 -26.46 -0.64 44.23
N ALA A 93 -26.36 -0.97 45.52
CA ALA A 93 -26.49 -2.32 46.03
C ALA A 93 -27.97 -2.67 46.28
N HIS A 94 -28.39 -3.92 46.03
CA HIS A 94 -29.72 -4.38 46.44
C HIS A 94 -29.80 -4.34 47.97
N PRO A 95 -30.97 -4.09 48.58
CA PRO A 95 -31.13 -4.10 50.04
C PRO A 95 -30.69 -5.41 50.74
N ASP A 96 -30.47 -6.50 50.00
CA ASP A 96 -30.01 -7.79 50.51
C ASP A 96 -28.52 -8.09 50.23
N ASP A 97 -27.78 -7.16 49.60
CA ASP A 97 -26.38 -7.36 49.22
C ASP A 97 -25.41 -6.94 50.33
N LEU A 98 -24.38 -7.77 50.56
CA LEU A 98 -23.40 -7.58 51.63
C LEU A 98 -22.10 -6.96 51.08
N VAL A 99 -21.89 -5.65 51.32
CA VAL A 99 -20.71 -4.91 50.82
C VAL A 99 -19.58 -4.96 51.85
N ILE A 100 -18.44 -5.56 51.49
CA ILE A 100 -17.24 -5.65 52.35
C ILE A 100 -16.21 -4.62 51.87
N TYR A 101 -15.91 -3.62 52.70
CA TYR A 101 -14.80 -2.70 52.48
C TYR A 101 -13.57 -3.18 53.27
N ASN A 102 -12.45 -3.42 52.59
CA ASN A 102 -11.16 -3.65 53.24
C ASN A 102 -10.31 -2.37 53.21
N LYS A 103 -9.57 -2.13 54.28
CA LYS A 103 -8.70 -0.94 54.47
C LYS A 103 -7.44 -1.00 53.63
#